data_AF-A0A392N8G6-F1
#
_entry.id   AF-A0A392N8G6-F1
#
_cell.length_a   1.000
_cell.length_b   1.000
_cell.length_c   1.000
_cell.angle_alpha   90.00
_cell.angle_beta   90.00
_cell.angle_gamma   90.00
#
_symmetry.space_group_name_H-M   'P 1'
#
loop_
_entity.id
_entity.type
_entity.pdbx_description
1 polymer ?
#
loop_
_entity_poly.entity_id
_entity_poly.type
_entity_poly.pdbx_seq_one_letter_code
_entity_poly.pdbx_strand_id
1 'polypeptide(L)'
;MCLSGQVKKALDFHDDLIAKGFQLDKVSYGILIDGLCKAGETRAALQLLRRIEALMVEPDVVMYSTVIHSLCKDKLVSEAFHLYSEMIARIFILMLSLAIIYYMAFVLCVNSKKLFVC
;
A
#
# COMPACT_ATOMS: atom_id res chain seq x y z
N MET A 1 24.74 -1.09 -8.62
CA MET A 1 24.46 -1.40 -7.20
C MET A 1 23.18 -2.23 -7.16
N CYS A 2 23.16 -3.34 -6.41
CA CYS A 2 22.06 -4.32 -6.46
C CYS A 2 20.82 -3.79 -5.72
N LEU A 3 19.95 -3.06 -6.42
CA LEU A 3 18.61 -2.65 -5.96
C LEU A 3 17.82 -3.84 -5.38
N SER A 4 17.95 -5.01 -6.02
CA SER A 4 17.39 -6.28 -5.59
C SER A 4 17.90 -6.74 -4.22
N GLY A 5 19.14 -6.41 -3.85
CA GLY A 5 19.73 -6.78 -2.57
C GLY A 5 19.14 -6.00 -1.40
N GLN A 6 18.83 -4.71 -1.59
CA GLN A 6 18.24 -3.88 -0.53
C GLN A 6 16.77 -4.19 -0.32
N VAL A 7 16.01 -4.38 -1.41
CA VAL A 7 14.62 -4.85 -1.33
C VAL A 7 14.55 -6.22 -0.70
N LYS A 8 15.46 -7.14 -1.08
CA LYS A 8 15.57 -8.45 -0.45
C LYS A 8 15.88 -8.33 1.04
N LYS A 9 16.84 -7.50 1.46
CA LYS A 9 17.13 -7.27 2.89
C LYS A 9 15.92 -6.73 3.66
N ALA A 10 15.17 -5.78 3.09
CA ALA A 10 13.97 -5.24 3.74
C ALA A 10 12.89 -6.33 3.93
N LEU A 11 12.83 -7.29 3.02
CA LEU A 11 11.82 -8.36 3.04
C LEU A 11 12.27 -9.56 3.86
N ASP A 12 13.55 -9.92 3.81
CA ASP A 12 14.16 -10.86 4.74
C ASP A 12 14.02 -10.34 6.18
N PHE A 13 14.20 -9.03 6.41
CA PHE A 13 13.95 -8.39 7.70
C PHE A 13 12.46 -8.46 8.11
N HIS A 14 11.55 -8.27 7.14
CA HIS A 14 10.12 -8.45 7.37
C HIS A 14 9.79 -9.90 7.77
N ASP A 15 10.29 -10.88 7.01
CA ASP A 15 10.01 -12.30 7.21
C ASP A 15 10.61 -12.78 8.55
N ASP A 16 11.80 -12.29 8.92
CA ASP A 16 12.42 -12.54 10.23
C ASP A 16 11.59 -11.98 11.39
N LEU A 17 11.00 -10.78 11.22
CA LEU A 17 10.15 -10.17 12.24
C LEU A 17 8.83 -10.93 12.39
N ILE A 18 8.21 -11.35 11.28
CA ILE A 18 7.02 -12.21 11.32
C ILE A 18 7.33 -13.56 11.96
N ALA A 19 8.46 -14.19 11.61
CA ALA A 19 8.88 -15.46 12.21
C ALA A 19 9.09 -15.36 13.73
N LYS A 20 9.46 -14.17 14.22
CA LYS A 20 9.59 -13.86 15.66
C LYS A 20 8.26 -13.45 16.31
N GLY A 21 7.15 -13.45 15.57
CA GLY A 21 5.82 -13.11 16.05
C GLY A 21 5.48 -11.63 16.03
N PHE A 22 6.31 -10.78 15.42
CA PHE A 22 6.01 -9.35 15.25
C PHE A 22 5.13 -9.16 14.00
N GLN A 23 4.06 -8.37 14.15
CA GLN A 23 3.34 -7.85 12.99
C GLN A 23 3.90 -6.49 12.60
N LEU A 24 4.38 -6.39 11.36
CA LEU A 24 4.74 -5.11 10.77
C LEU A 24 3.45 -4.38 10.39
N ASP A 25 3.32 -3.17 10.91
CA ASP A 25 2.20 -2.28 10.62
C ASP A 25 2.57 -1.27 9.53
N LYS A 26 1.60 -0.44 9.15
CA LYS A 26 1.80 0.63 8.16
C LYS A 26 2.96 1.56 8.60
N VAL A 27 3.09 1.85 9.88
CA VAL A 27 4.17 2.74 10.39
C VAL A 27 5.55 2.16 10.08
N SER A 28 5.74 0.88 10.35
CA SER A 28 7.02 0.19 10.16
C SER A 28 7.47 0.20 8.70
N TYR A 29 6.57 -0.06 7.76
CA TYR A 29 6.87 0.03 6.33
C TYR A 29 7.13 1.47 5.87
N GLY A 30 6.39 2.44 6.41
CA GLY A 30 6.64 3.86 6.15
C GLY A 30 8.06 4.28 6.51
N ILE A 31 8.58 3.79 7.65
CA ILE A 31 9.97 4.03 8.08
C ILE A 31 10.98 3.41 7.09
N LEU A 32 10.75 2.18 6.63
CA LEU A 32 11.64 1.52 5.67
C LEU A 32 11.67 2.25 4.33
N ILE A 33 10.50 2.66 3.81
CA ILE A 33 10.38 3.43 2.57
C ILE A 33 11.10 4.78 2.71
N ASP A 34 10.85 5.52 3.78
CA ASP A 34 11.51 6.80 4.05
C ASP A 34 13.04 6.65 4.16
N GLY A 35 13.53 5.61 4.83
CA GLY A 35 14.95 5.28 4.90
C GLY A 35 15.58 5.03 3.54
N LEU A 36 14.92 4.26 2.67
CA LEU A 36 15.37 4.00 1.29
C LEU A 36 15.37 5.28 0.44
N CYS A 37 14.32 6.10 0.52
CA CYS A 37 14.25 7.38 -0.17
C CYS A 37 15.36 8.34 0.28
N LYS A 38 15.62 8.44 1.59
CA LYS A 38 16.71 9.26 2.14
C LYS A 38 18.10 8.76 1.75
N ALA A 39 18.26 7.46 1.51
CA ALA A 39 19.49 6.87 0.99
C ALA A 39 19.68 7.09 -0.52
N GLY A 40 18.73 7.75 -1.22
CA GLY A 40 18.74 7.92 -2.67
C GLY A 40 18.34 6.67 -3.44
N GLU A 41 17.84 5.65 -2.74
CA GLU A 41 17.47 4.35 -3.29
C GLU A 41 15.98 4.34 -3.67
N THR A 42 15.55 5.39 -4.37
CA THR A 42 14.14 5.65 -4.73
C THR A 42 13.49 4.48 -5.48
N ARG A 43 14.24 3.80 -6.36
CA ARG A 43 13.75 2.60 -7.06
C ARG A 43 13.51 1.42 -6.13
N ALA A 44 14.36 1.23 -5.12
CA ALA A 44 14.17 0.19 -4.12
C ALA A 44 12.95 0.51 -3.23
N ALA A 45 12.77 1.78 -2.86
CA ALA A 45 11.58 2.25 -2.13
C ALA A 45 10.29 1.98 -2.90
N LEU A 46 10.27 2.28 -4.21
CA LEU A 46 9.15 1.98 -5.10
C LEU A 46 8.86 0.47 -5.18
N GLN A 47 9.89 -0.36 -5.33
CA GLN A 47 9.71 -1.83 -5.36
C GLN A 47 9.18 -2.38 -4.03
N LEU A 48 9.64 -1.85 -2.90
CA LEU A 48 9.12 -2.21 -1.58
C LEU A 48 7.64 -1.83 -1.46
N LEU A 49 7.25 -0.63 -1.90
CA LEU A 49 5.86 -0.19 -1.95
C LEU A 49 4.99 -1.19 -2.75
N ARG A 50 5.45 -1.63 -3.93
CA ARG A 50 4.75 -2.66 -4.73
C ARG A 50 4.63 -4.00 -4.02
N ARG A 51 5.65 -4.40 -3.27
CA ARG A 51 5.64 -5.68 -2.56
C ARG A 51 4.67 -5.64 -1.38
N ILE A 52 4.59 -4.50 -0.68
CA ILE A 52 3.59 -4.27 0.38
C ILE A 52 2.18 -4.40 -0.20
N GLU A 53 1.92 -3.79 -1.36
CA GLU A 53 0.64 -3.93 -2.07
C GLU A 53 0.31 -5.40 -2.38
N ALA A 54 1.30 -6.18 -2.83
CA ALA A 54 1.12 -7.61 -3.15
C ALA A 54 0.90 -8.49 -1.92
N LEU A 55 1.36 -8.06 -0.74
CA LEU A 55 1.13 -8.73 0.54
C LEU A 55 -0.26 -8.42 1.14
N MET A 56 -1.17 -7.80 0.37
CA MET A 56 -2.50 -7.35 0.82
C MET A 56 -2.47 -6.32 1.95
N VAL A 57 -1.31 -5.70 2.21
CA VAL A 57 -1.19 -4.58 3.13
C VAL A 57 -1.46 -3.31 2.34
N GLU A 58 -2.50 -2.58 2.71
CA GLU A 58 -2.85 -1.32 2.06
C GLU A 58 -1.80 -0.24 2.41
N PRO A 59 -1.01 0.24 1.44
CA PRO A 59 -0.08 1.33 1.69
C PRO A 59 -0.85 2.62 1.98
N ASP A 60 -0.34 3.43 2.89
CA ASP A 60 -0.99 4.69 3.23
C ASP A 60 -0.55 5.83 2.27
N VAL A 61 -1.27 6.96 2.37
CA VAL A 61 -0.98 8.17 1.57
C VAL A 61 0.42 8.70 1.86
N VAL A 62 0.91 8.59 3.10
CA VAL A 62 2.27 9.03 3.49
C VAL A 62 3.32 8.22 2.74
N MET A 63 3.19 6.91 2.61
CA MET A 63 4.12 6.05 1.86
C MET A 63 4.21 6.44 0.39
N TYR A 64 3.06 6.60 -0.28
CA TYR A 64 3.04 7.07 -1.67
C TYR A 64 3.67 8.46 -1.78
N SER A 65 3.28 9.39 -0.89
CA SER A 65 3.78 10.76 -0.91
C SER A 65 5.30 10.81 -0.76
N THR A 66 5.87 9.97 0.11
CA THR A 66 7.32 9.85 0.31
C THR A 66 8.02 9.39 -0.96
N VAL A 67 7.52 8.34 -1.62
CA VAL A 67 8.13 7.82 -2.86
C VAL A 67 7.97 8.82 -4.01
N ILE A 68 6.79 9.44 -4.16
CA ILE A 68 6.53 10.50 -5.16
C ILE A 68 7.48 11.67 -4.97
N HIS A 69 7.65 12.14 -3.72
CA HIS A 69 8.58 13.22 -3.40
C HIS A 69 10.02 12.86 -3.78
N SER A 70 10.44 11.63 -3.48
CA SER A 70 11.77 11.12 -3.84
C SER A 70 11.98 11.05 -5.35
N LEU A 71 10.98 10.56 -6.11
CA LEU A 71 11.01 10.54 -7.58
C LEU A 71 11.11 11.95 -8.17
N CYS A 72 10.39 12.92 -7.61
CA CYS A 72 10.50 14.32 -8.02
C CYS A 72 11.91 14.89 -7.75
N LYS A 73 12.51 14.59 -6.59
CA LYS A 73 13.90 14.98 -6.28
C LYS A 73 14.91 14.38 -7.26
N ASP A 74 14.69 13.14 -7.68
CA ASP A 74 15.52 12.44 -8.66
C ASP A 74 15.21 12.82 -10.12
N LYS A 75 14.36 13.82 -10.35
CA LYS A 75 13.92 14.30 -11.67
C LYS A 75 13.16 13.25 -12.49
N LEU A 76 12.64 12.20 -11.85
CA LEU A 76 11.81 11.14 -12.43
C LEU A 76 10.32 11.53 -12.39
N VAL A 77 10.00 12.72 -12.89
CA VAL A 77 8.67 13.34 -12.74
C VAL A 77 7.55 12.54 -13.43
N SER A 78 7.86 11.87 -14.55
CA SER A 78 6.88 11.00 -15.23
C SER A 78 6.49 9.79 -14.39
N GLU A 79 7.46 9.15 -13.73
CA GLU A 79 7.22 8.03 -12.81
C GLU A 79 6.44 8.52 -11.57
N ALA A 80 6.77 9.70 -11.06
CA ALA A 80 6.06 10.32 -9.94
C ALA A 80 4.58 10.57 -10.27
N PHE A 81 4.29 11.10 -11.47
CA PHE A 81 2.92 11.35 -11.92
C PHE A 81 2.15 10.05 -12.12
N HIS A 82 2.78 9.03 -12.73
CA HIS A 82 2.15 7.71 -12.89
C HIS A 82 1.78 7.10 -11.53
N LEU A 83 2.70 7.15 -10.56
CA LEU A 83 2.45 6.65 -9.21
C LEU A 83 1.34 7.44 -8.49
N TYR A 84 1.28 8.75 -8.68
CA TYR A 84 0.19 9.59 -8.18
C TYR A 84 -1.17 9.21 -8.79
N SER A 85 -1.25 9.04 -10.11
CA SER A 85 -2.48 8.62 -10.79
C SER A 85 -2.97 7.26 -10.29
N GLU A 86 -2.05 6.33 -10.05
CA GLU A 86 -2.38 5.02 -9.52
C GLU A 86 -2.92 5.08 -8.08
N MET A 87 -2.29 5.87 -7.21
CA MET A 87 -2.79 6.10 -5.85
C MET A 87 -4.25 6.60 -5.89
N ILE A 88 -4.55 7.57 -6.74
CA ILE A 88 -5.91 8.13 -6.88
C ILE A 88 -6.90 7.07 -7.39
N ALA A 89 -6.52 6.30 -8.41
CA ALA A 89 -7.35 5.22 -8.94
C ALA A 89 -7.67 4.18 -7.86
N ARG A 90 -6.70 3.83 -7.01
CA ARG A 90 -6.90 2.87 -5.91
C ARG A 90 -7.85 3.38 -4.84
N ILE A 91 -7.71 4.64 -4.40
CA ILE A 91 -8.61 5.24 -3.41
C ILE A 91 -10.06 5.24 -3.95
N PHE A 92 -10.23 5.55 -5.24
CA PHE A 92 -11.55 5.52 -5.89
C PHE A 92 -12.15 4.10 -5.93
N ILE A 93 -11.35 3.08 -6.26
CA ILE A 93 -11.79 1.67 -6.26
C ILE A 93 -12.18 1.21 -4.85
N LEU A 94 -11.40 1.56 -3.83
CA LEU A 94 -11.71 1.25 -2.43
C LEU A 94 -13.04 1.88 -2.00
N MET A 95 -13.26 3.16 -2.32
CA MET A 95 -14.53 3.86 -2.06
C MET A 95 -15.72 3.16 -2.74
N LEU A 96 -15.60 2.77 -4.00
CA LEU A 96 -16.65 2.04 -4.72
C LEU A 96 -16.94 0.66 -4.10
N SER A 97 -15.89 -0.08 -3.74
CA SER A 97 -16.04 -1.42 -3.14
C SER A 97 -16.80 -1.37 -1.81
N LEU A 98 -16.50 -0.39 -0.95
CA LEU A 98 -17.19 -0.19 0.32
C LEU A 98 -18.65 0.23 0.11
N ALA A 99 -18.91 1.11 -0.88
CA ALA A 99 -20.27 1.49 -1.23
C ALA A 99 -21.10 0.30 -1.73
N ILE A 100 -20.51 -0.59 -2.55
CA ILE A 100 -21.15 -1.82 -3.01
C ILE A 100 -21.41 -2.77 -1.85
N ILE A 101 -20.43 -3.01 -0.97
CA ILE A 101 -20.60 -3.87 0.20
C ILE A 101 -21.72 -3.34 1.11
N TYR A 102 -21.72 -2.02 1.39
CA TYR A 102 -22.76 -1.39 2.19
C TYR A 102 -24.15 -1.50 1.53
N TYR A 103 -24.24 -1.26 0.21
CA TYR A 103 -25.48 -1.43 -0.53
C TYR A 103 -25.98 -2.87 -0.51
N MET A 104 -25.10 -3.86 -0.73
CA MET A 104 -25.44 -5.28 -0.66
C MET A 104 -25.89 -5.69 0.75
N ALA A 105 -25.20 -5.22 1.79
CA ALA A 105 -25.59 -5.44 3.18
C ALA A 105 -26.96 -4.80 3.49
N PHE A 106 -27.23 -3.60 2.97
CA PHE A 106 -28.53 -2.93 3.09
C PHE A 106 -29.64 -3.72 2.38
N VAL A 107 -29.42 -4.16 1.14
CA VAL A 107 -30.39 -4.97 0.37
C VAL A 107 -30.64 -6.33 1.05
N LEU A 108 -29.60 -6.99 1.55
CA LEU A 108 -29.76 -8.23 2.32
C LEU A 108 -30.55 -7.98 3.60
N CYS A 109 -30.23 -6.93 4.38
CA CYS A 109 -30.96 -6.58 5.59
C CYS A 109 -32.45 -6.28 5.32
N VAL A 110 -32.75 -5.57 4.23
CA VAL A 110 -34.14 -5.28 3.81
C VAL A 110 -34.88 -6.54 3.37
N ASN A 111 -34.22 -7.46 2.66
CA ASN A 111 -34.83 -8.71 2.21
C ASN A 111 -34.97 -9.74 3.35
N SER A 112 -34.05 -9.78 4.32
CA SER A 112 -34.14 -10.65 5.50
C SER A 112 -35.30 -10.26 6.42
N LYS A 113 -35.69 -8.98 6.47
CA LYS A 113 -36.88 -8.54 7.23
C LYS A 113 -38.22 -8.93 6.59
N LYS A 114 -38.23 -9.40 5.33
CA LYS A 114 -39.43 -10.00 4.71
C LYS A 114 -39.58 -11.50 4.99
N LEU A 115 -38.56 -12.16 5.55
CA LEU A 115 -38.60 -13.60 5.83
C LEU A 115 -39.08 -13.96 7.25
N PHE A 116 -39.34 -12.97 8.12
CA PHE A 116 -39.82 -13.13 9.50
C PHE A 116 -41.26 -12.65 9.72
N VAL A 117 -42.06 -12.57 8.65
CA VAL A 117 -43.52 -12.37 8.74
C VAL A 117 -44.22 -13.54 8.05
N CYS A 118 -44.31 -14.66 8.76
CA CYS A 118 -45.32 -15.71 8.58
C CYS A 118 -45.78 -16.13 9.98
#